data_AF-A0A527HF85-F1
#
_entry.id   AF-A0A527HF85-F1
#
_cell.length_a   1.000
_cell.length_b   1.000
_cell.length_c   1.000
_cell.angle_alpha   90.00
_cell.angle_beta   90.00
_cell.angle_gamma   90.00
#
_symmetry.space_group_name_H-M   'P 1'
#
loop_
_entity.id
_entity.type
_entity.pdbx_description
1 polymer ?
#
loop_
_entity_poly.entity_id
_entity_poly.type
_entity_poly.pdbx_seq_one_letter_code
_entity_poly.pdbx_strand_id
1 'polypeptide(L)' 'VASAPITDAVSALVNLGYSRDTAANAVAAALKTAGEDADAPKLIRFGLKELAR' A
#
# COMPACT_ATOMS: atom_id res chain seq x y z
N VAL A 1 -9.34 -11.36 -8.62
CA VAL A 1 -9.58 -10.79 -7.28
C VAL A 1 -8.30 -10.06 -6.88
N ALA A 2 -8.35 -8.79 -6.48
CA ALA A 2 -7.14 -8.11 -5.97
C ALA A 2 -6.61 -8.90 -4.78
N SER A 3 -5.31 -9.21 -4.75
CA SER A 3 -4.72 -9.96 -3.62
C SER A 3 -5.13 -9.30 -2.30
N ALA A 4 -5.66 -10.09 -1.37
CA ALA A 4 -6.08 -9.62 -0.03
C ALA A 4 -5.10 -8.59 0.59
N PRO A 5 -3.76 -8.80 0.56
CA PRO A 5 -2.83 -7.84 1.15
C PRO A 5 -2.81 -6.45 0.51
N ILE A 6 -3.06 -6.35 -0.79
CA ILE A 6 -3.10 -5.05 -1.50
C ILE A 6 -4.34 -4.28 -1.06
N THR A 7 -5.49 -4.95 -1.00
CA THR A 7 -6.77 -4.33 -0.63
C THR A 7 -6.75 -3.86 0.82
N ASP A 8 -6.17 -4.66 1.71
CA ASP A 8 -6.00 -4.33 3.13
C ASP A 8 -5.06 -3.14 3.31
N ALA A 9 -3.93 -3.12 2.59
CA ALA A 9 -2.98 -2.01 2.65
C ALA A 9 -3.58 -0.70 2.16
N VAL A 10 -4.32 -0.71 1.03
CA VAL A 10 -5.01 0.48 0.52
C VAL A 10 -6.04 0.98 1.53
N SER A 11 -6.82 0.07 2.12
CA SER A 11 -7.85 0.43 3.10
C SER A 11 -7.24 1.03 4.37
N ALA A 12 -6.11 0.49 4.83
CA ALA A 12 -5.37 1.03 5.96
C ALA A 12 -4.88 2.47 5.70
N LEU A 13 -4.29 2.73 4.53
CA LEU A 13 -3.83 4.07 4.18
C LEU A 13 -4.99 5.07 4.04
N VAL A 14 -6.13 4.63 3.50
CA VAL A 14 -7.34 5.47 3.45
C VAL A 14 -7.82 5.85 4.86
N ASN A 15 -7.79 4.91 5.80
CA ASN A 15 -8.15 5.17 7.21
C ASN A 15 -7.17 6.13 7.92
N LEU A 16 -5.96 6.30 7.40
CA LEU A 16 -5.00 7.30 7.87
C LEU A 16 -5.24 8.70 7.27
N GLY A 17 -6.20 8.84 6.35
CA GLY A 17 -6.58 10.12 5.75
C GLY A 17 -6.05 10.35 4.33
N TYR A 18 -5.39 9.36 3.72
CA TYR A 18 -4.96 9.46 2.32
C TYR A 18 -6.14 9.20 1.37
N SER A 19 -6.17 9.90 0.23
CA SER A 19 -7.15 9.61 -0.80
C SER A 19 -6.99 8.18 -1.33
N ARG A 20 -8.07 7.55 -1.81
CA ARG A 20 -8.01 6.18 -2.36
C ARG A 20 -7.03 6.07 -3.53
N ASP A 21 -6.97 7.07 -4.40
CA ASP A 21 -6.03 7.14 -5.51
C ASP A 21 -4.58 7.23 -5.03
N THR A 22 -4.30 8.12 -4.07
CA THR A 22 -2.98 8.27 -3.46
C THR A 22 -2.54 6.97 -2.78
N ALA A 23 -3.43 6.33 -2.02
CA ALA A 23 -3.18 5.06 -1.35
C ALA A 23 -2.90 3.92 -2.34
N ALA A 24 -3.70 3.80 -3.40
CA ALA A 24 -3.52 2.78 -4.43
C ALA A 24 -2.17 2.92 -5.14
N ASN A 25 -1.78 4.14 -5.50
CA ASN A 25 -0.50 4.42 -6.15
C ASN A 25 0.69 4.12 -5.21
N ALA A 26 0.60 4.49 -3.93
CA ALA A 26 1.63 4.19 -2.94
C ALA A 26 1.82 2.68 -2.73
N VAL A 27 0.72 1.92 -2.65
CA VAL A 27 0.78 0.45 -2.52
C VAL A 27 1.33 -0.21 -3.78
N ALA A 28 1.00 0.31 -4.96
CA ALA A 28 1.59 -0.18 -6.21
C ALA A 28 3.11 0.05 -6.29
N ALA A 29 3.59 1.21 -5.84
CA ALA A 29 5.03 1.49 -5.72
C ALA A 29 5.71 0.61 -4.65
N ALA A 30 5.02 0.41 -3.52
CA ALA A 30 5.47 -0.47 -2.45
C ALA A 30 5.61 -1.91 -2.92
N LEU A 31 4.66 -2.43 -3.70
CA LEU A 31 4.68 -3.80 -4.23
C LEU A 31 5.88 -4.04 -5.15
N LYS A 32 6.19 -3.08 -6.03
CA LYS A 32 7.40 -3.12 -6.89
C LYS A 32 8.68 -3.23 -6.07
N THR A 33 8.70 -2.66 -4.87
CA THR A 33 9.86 -2.69 -3.97
C THR A 33 9.87 -3.93 -3.07
N ALA A 34 8.69 -4.37 -2.61
CA ALA A 34 8.54 -5.40 -1.60
C ALA A 34 8.52 -6.84 -2.16
N GLY A 35 8.24 -6.99 -3.46
CA GLY A 35 8.08 -8.28 -4.15
C GLY A 35 6.63 -8.77 -4.18
N GLU A 36 6.35 -9.78 -5.01
CA GLU A 36 5.00 -10.29 -5.27
C GLU A 36 4.36 -10.97 -4.05
N ASP A 37 5.18 -11.52 -3.14
CA ASP A 37 4.75 -12.18 -1.90
C ASP A 37 4.69 -11.22 -0.70
N ALA A 38 4.56 -9.92 -0.94
CA ALA A 38 4.52 -8.92 0.13
C ALA A 38 3.18 -8.94 0.88
N ASP A 39 3.24 -9.21 2.19
CA ASP A 39 2.08 -9.11 3.07
C ASP A 39 1.65 -7.65 3.33
N ALA A 40 0.39 -7.47 3.75
CA ALA A 40 -0.21 -6.16 4.01
C ALA A 40 0.64 -5.25 4.94
N PRO A 41 1.19 -5.72 6.08
CA PRO A 41 1.98 -4.87 6.96
C PRO A 41 3.25 -4.33 6.29
N LYS A 42 3.86 -5.13 5.40
CA LYS A 42 5.03 -4.73 4.63
C LYS A 42 4.62 -3.65 3.63
N LEU A 43 3.56 -3.88 2.87
CA LEU A 43 3.03 -2.92 1.90
C LEU A 43 2.62 -1.59 2.54
N ILE A 44 2.01 -1.60 3.73
CA ILE A 44 1.65 -0.36 4.46
C ILE A 44 2.90 0.44 4.81
N ARG A 45 3.93 -0.20 5.38
CA ARG A 45 5.17 0.49 5.76
C ARG A 45 5.90 1.08 4.56
N PHE A 46 6.02 0.31 3.46
CA PHE A 46 6.63 0.81 2.24
C PHE A 46 5.77 1.91 1.59
N GLY A 47 4.43 1.78 1.58
CA GLY A 47 3.53 2.81 1.06
C GLY A 47 3.65 4.13 1.82
N LEU A 48 3.71 4.10 3.15
CA LEU A 48 3.97 5.30 3.96
C LEU A 48 5.35 5.91 3.66
N LYS A 49 6.37 5.08 3.45
CA LYS A 49 7.71 5.55 3.04
C LYS A 49 7.69 6.24 1.68
N GLU A 50 6.91 5.73 0.72
CA GLU A 50 6.75 6.36 -0.60
C GLU A 50 5.98 7.68 -0.52
N LEU A 51 4.97 7.79 0.36
CA LEU A 51 4.18 9.02 0.55
C LEU A 51 4.93 10.13 1.31
N ALA A 52 5.96 9.77 2.07
CA ALA A 52 6.82 10.70 2.79
C ALA A 52 7.98 11.24 1.94
N ARG A 53 8.08 10.82 0.67
CA ARG A 53 9.02 11.37 -0.31
C ARG A 53 8.41 12.56 -1.03
#